data_AF-A0A7X6SGS6-F1
#
_entry.id   AF-A0A7X6SGS6-F1
#
_cell.length_a   1.000
_cell.length_b   1.000
_cell.length_c   1.000
_cell.angle_alpha   90.00
_cell.angle_beta   90.00
_cell.angle_gamma   90.00
#
_symmetry.space_group_name_H-M   'P 1'
#
loop_
_entity.id
_entity.type
_entity.pdbx_description
1 polymer ?
#
loop_
_entity_poly.entity_id
_entity_poly.type
_entity_poly.pdbx_seq_one_letter_code
_entity_poly.pdbx_strand_id
1 'polypeptide(L)'
;GLESCCRRHQPPVGEFDPAAPDEGAKHRRDGQFAVRLGLADVHGIGKQVAARIVAERESGGAYRSMEDLVRRTDLEEAQLSALASARAFDCLGLTRRQALWRSGSAALERSDTLPGTIAALQPPLFAEQTGAESLADDLAATGVSVDDHAIAQIRGRLAERGVLTSVELRTFEAGRRVEVAGLVTHRQRPSTASGITFVNLEDEFGLINVVCSVGLWQRYRRVARSAAALIVRGKLERSPEGIVNLLADRLESLTIDVAHRSRDFR
;
A
#
# COMPACT_ATOMS: atom_id res chain seq x y z
N GLY A 1 -10.73 -17.61 -12.09
CA GLY A 1 -10.02 -18.85 -11.72
C GLY A 1 -10.54 -19.99 -12.55
N LEU A 2 -9.70 -20.60 -13.37
CA LEU A 2 -10.10 -21.67 -14.30
C LEU A 2 -10.29 -23.01 -13.58
N GLU A 3 -11.25 -23.83 -14.03
CA GLU A 3 -11.46 -25.20 -13.52
C GLU A 3 -10.22 -26.08 -13.67
N SER A 4 -9.50 -25.92 -14.78
CA SER A 4 -8.23 -26.62 -15.05
C SER A 4 -7.19 -26.43 -13.94
N CYS A 5 -7.17 -25.28 -13.25
CA CYS A 5 -6.25 -25.01 -12.14
C CYS A 5 -6.50 -25.89 -10.89
N CYS A 6 -7.67 -26.51 -10.75
CA CYS A 6 -7.95 -27.43 -9.65
C CYS A 6 -7.50 -28.87 -9.92
N ARG A 7 -7.05 -29.17 -11.14
CA ARG A 7 -6.56 -30.51 -11.47
C ARG A 7 -5.26 -30.78 -10.69
N ARG A 8 -5.18 -31.92 -10.03
CA ARG A 8 -3.99 -32.33 -9.26
C ARG A 8 -2.73 -32.42 -10.12
N HIS A 9 -2.90 -32.85 -11.37
CA HIS A 9 -1.82 -32.90 -12.37
C HIS A 9 -2.02 -31.74 -13.34
N GLN A 10 -1.09 -30.79 -13.28
CA GLN A 10 -1.02 -29.68 -14.23
C GLN A 10 -0.16 -30.09 -15.43
N PRO A 11 -0.40 -29.52 -16.63
CA PRO A 11 0.51 -29.71 -17.75
C PRO A 11 1.92 -29.22 -17.35
N PRO A 12 2.99 -29.80 -17.95
CA PRO A 12 4.34 -29.30 -17.73
C PRO A 12 4.41 -27.81 -18.11
N VAL A 13 5.15 -27.04 -17.31
CA VAL A 13 5.41 -25.63 -17.62
C VAL A 13 6.29 -25.60 -18.87
N GLY A 14 5.80 -24.94 -19.93
CA GLY A 14 6.57 -24.75 -21.16
C GLY A 14 7.71 -23.75 -20.99
N GLU A 15 8.46 -23.50 -22.06
CA GLU A 15 9.41 -22.39 -22.10
C GLU A 15 8.68 -21.05 -21.96
N PHE A 16 9.34 -20.06 -21.33
CA PHE A 16 8.78 -18.73 -21.16
C PHE A 16 8.68 -18.01 -22.52
N ASP A 17 7.46 -17.62 -22.91
CA ASP A 17 7.20 -16.80 -24.09
C ASP A 17 6.88 -15.35 -23.68
N PRO A 18 7.77 -14.37 -23.94
CA PRO A 18 7.54 -12.97 -23.59
C PRO A 18 6.44 -12.29 -24.44
N ALA A 19 6.04 -12.88 -25.56
CA ALA A 19 4.98 -12.35 -26.42
C ALA A 19 3.59 -12.89 -26.05
N ALA A 20 3.52 -13.93 -25.21
CA ALA A 20 2.26 -14.48 -24.74
C ALA A 20 1.50 -13.48 -23.83
N PRO A 21 0.17 -13.46 -23.87
CA PRO A 21 -0.62 -12.59 -23.00
C PRO A 21 -0.47 -13.00 -21.53
N ASP A 22 -0.43 -12.00 -20.62
CA ASP A 22 -0.48 -12.28 -19.18
C ASP A 22 -1.88 -12.80 -18.79
N GLU A 23 -1.99 -14.11 -18.61
CA GLU A 23 -3.22 -14.76 -18.17
C GLU A 23 -3.31 -14.95 -16.65
N GLY A 24 -2.36 -14.46 -15.87
CA GLY A 24 -2.26 -14.72 -14.42
C GLY A 24 -3.56 -14.41 -13.66
N ALA A 25 -4.23 -13.32 -14.03
CA ALA A 25 -5.53 -12.95 -13.46
C ALA A 25 -6.65 -13.97 -13.74
N LYS A 26 -6.65 -14.65 -14.90
CA LYS A 26 -7.64 -15.69 -15.24
C LYS A 26 -7.50 -16.90 -14.32
N HIS A 27 -6.29 -17.20 -13.88
CA HIS A 27 -5.99 -18.31 -12.97
C HIS A 27 -6.36 -18.02 -11.52
N ARG A 28 -6.43 -16.74 -11.10
CA ARG A 28 -6.85 -16.35 -9.74
C ARG A 28 -8.27 -16.78 -9.42
N ARG A 29 -8.46 -17.58 -8.37
CA ARG A 29 -9.78 -18.03 -7.88
C ARG A 29 -10.35 -17.10 -6.81
N ASP A 30 -9.49 -16.31 -6.20
CA ASP A 30 -9.80 -15.33 -5.17
C ASP A 30 -10.24 -13.97 -5.76
N GLY A 31 -10.31 -13.82 -7.07
CA GLY A 31 -10.61 -12.53 -7.73
C GLY A 31 -12.00 -11.94 -7.46
N GLN A 32 -12.93 -12.72 -6.88
CA GLN A 32 -14.23 -12.22 -6.41
C GLN A 32 -14.23 -11.83 -4.92
N PHE A 33 -13.14 -12.09 -4.21
CA PHE A 33 -13.00 -11.77 -2.79
C PHE A 33 -12.10 -10.55 -2.62
N ALA A 34 -12.32 -9.83 -1.52
CA ALA A 34 -11.46 -8.72 -1.10
C ALA A 34 -10.86 -9.03 0.26
N VAL A 35 -9.58 -8.67 0.43
CA VAL A 35 -8.95 -8.65 1.75
C VAL A 35 -9.34 -7.33 2.43
N ARG A 36 -9.78 -7.41 3.68
CA ARG A 36 -10.11 -6.24 4.50
C ARG A 36 -9.08 -6.10 5.60
N LEU A 37 -8.59 -4.88 5.82
CA LEU A 37 -7.76 -4.56 6.96
C LEU A 37 -8.56 -4.69 8.25
N GLY A 38 -7.93 -5.20 9.30
CA GLY A 38 -8.56 -5.32 10.61
C GLY A 38 -8.64 -3.97 11.31
N LEU A 39 -9.66 -3.75 12.13
CA LEU A 39 -9.78 -2.53 12.95
C LEU A 39 -8.56 -2.33 13.87
N ALA A 40 -7.90 -3.41 14.29
CA ALA A 40 -6.71 -3.33 15.12
C ALA A 40 -5.47 -2.79 14.40
N ASP A 41 -5.46 -2.81 13.05
CA ASP A 41 -4.36 -2.29 12.23
C ASP A 41 -4.48 -0.78 12.01
N VAL A 42 -5.64 -0.18 12.34
CA VAL A 42 -5.82 1.27 12.32
C VAL A 42 -5.00 1.90 13.44
N HIS A 43 -4.14 2.86 13.08
CA HIS A 43 -3.33 3.59 14.02
C HIS A 43 -4.22 4.35 15.03
N GLY A 44 -4.07 4.04 16.32
CA GLY A 44 -4.86 4.66 17.40
C GLY A 44 -6.01 3.80 17.94
N ILE A 45 -6.32 2.64 17.36
CA ILE A 45 -7.41 1.75 17.86
C ILE A 45 -6.87 0.64 18.76
N GLY A 46 -5.91 -0.15 18.26
CA GLY A 46 -5.36 -1.29 18.99
C GLY A 46 -6.35 -2.45 19.20
N LYS A 47 -5.84 -3.58 19.71
CA LYS A 47 -6.59 -4.86 19.73
C LYS A 47 -7.80 -4.86 20.67
N GLN A 48 -7.70 -4.23 21.83
CA GLN A 48 -8.76 -4.24 22.83
C GLN A 48 -10.00 -3.49 22.35
N VAL A 49 -9.81 -2.28 21.82
CA VAL A 49 -10.89 -1.46 21.27
C VAL A 49 -11.52 -2.13 20.05
N ALA A 50 -10.69 -2.65 19.14
CA ALA A 50 -11.16 -3.39 17.98
C ALA A 50 -12.03 -4.60 18.39
N ALA A 51 -11.61 -5.39 19.38
CA ALA A 51 -12.38 -6.52 19.89
C ALA A 51 -13.71 -6.08 20.51
N ARG A 52 -13.72 -4.98 21.26
CA ARG A 52 -14.95 -4.40 21.84
C ARG A 52 -15.95 -4.01 20.76
N ILE A 53 -15.50 -3.31 19.71
CA ILE A 53 -16.36 -2.91 18.57
C ILE A 53 -16.95 -4.15 17.88
N VAL A 54 -16.16 -5.20 17.69
CA VAL A 54 -16.62 -6.43 17.03
C VAL A 54 -17.61 -7.18 17.90
N ALA A 55 -17.29 -7.42 19.17
CA ALA A 55 -18.15 -8.14 20.10
C ALA A 55 -19.53 -7.47 20.23
N GLU A 56 -19.55 -6.15 20.36
CA GLU A 56 -20.80 -5.40 20.47
C GLU A 56 -21.62 -5.40 19.18
N ARG A 57 -20.95 -5.41 18.02
CA ARG A 57 -21.64 -5.58 16.73
C ARG A 57 -22.27 -6.97 16.59
N GLU A 58 -21.62 -8.01 17.12
CA GLU A 58 -22.11 -9.39 17.05
C GLU A 58 -23.34 -9.61 17.93
N SER A 59 -23.40 -8.97 19.11
CA SER A 59 -24.56 -9.03 20.02
C SER A 59 -25.69 -8.10 19.59
N GLY A 60 -25.39 -6.83 19.30
CA GLY A 60 -26.38 -5.77 19.07
C GLY A 60 -26.68 -5.47 17.60
N GLY A 61 -26.05 -6.17 16.66
CA GLY A 61 -26.21 -5.95 15.23
C GLY A 61 -25.40 -4.78 14.67
N ALA A 62 -25.59 -4.49 13.37
CA ALA A 62 -24.83 -3.46 12.65
C ALA A 62 -25.05 -2.05 13.21
N TYR A 63 -23.97 -1.25 13.22
CA TYR A 63 -24.03 0.16 13.60
C TYR A 63 -24.74 0.99 12.54
N ARG A 64 -25.56 1.94 12.98
CA ARG A 64 -26.38 2.79 12.09
C ARG A 64 -25.79 4.18 11.87
N SER A 65 -24.97 4.66 12.80
CA SER A 65 -24.30 5.96 12.75
C SER A 65 -23.06 5.97 13.64
N MET A 66 -22.28 7.06 13.61
CA MET A 66 -21.14 7.25 14.53
C MET A 66 -21.61 7.32 15.98
N GLU A 67 -22.73 7.98 16.22
CA GLU A 67 -23.35 8.14 17.54
C GLU A 67 -23.86 6.81 18.10
N ASP A 68 -24.48 5.97 17.26
CA ASP A 68 -24.89 4.61 17.63
C ASP A 68 -23.68 3.76 18.04
N LEU A 69 -22.56 3.86 17.30
CA LEU A 69 -21.30 3.23 17.69
C LEU A 69 -20.82 3.72 19.05
N VAL A 70 -20.77 5.04 19.28
CA VAL A 70 -20.30 5.63 20.55
C VAL A 70 -21.15 5.16 21.72
N ARG A 71 -22.49 5.26 21.64
CA ARG A 71 -23.39 4.83 22.73
C ARG A 71 -23.18 3.37 23.13
N ARG A 72 -22.90 2.52 22.15
CA ARG A 72 -22.79 1.07 22.35
C ARG A 72 -21.40 0.63 22.81
N THR A 73 -20.37 1.44 22.58
CA THR A 73 -18.97 1.02 22.78
C THR A 73 -18.12 2.00 23.58
N ASP A 74 -18.67 3.14 24.01
CA ASP A 74 -18.00 4.23 24.72
C ASP A 74 -16.66 4.62 24.07
N LEU A 75 -16.63 4.73 22.74
CA LEU A 75 -15.44 5.23 22.03
C LEU A 75 -15.21 6.71 22.34
N GLU A 76 -13.94 7.05 22.50
CA GLU A 76 -13.50 8.43 22.68
C GLU A 76 -13.28 9.11 21.32
N GLU A 77 -13.25 10.44 21.31
CA GLU A 77 -13.03 11.25 20.11
C GLU A 77 -11.77 10.82 19.35
N ALA A 78 -10.67 10.54 20.05
CA ALA A 78 -9.43 10.10 19.43
C ALA A 78 -9.60 8.79 18.65
N GLN A 79 -10.42 7.87 19.15
CA GLN A 79 -10.70 6.58 18.51
C GLN A 79 -11.64 6.77 17.31
N LEU A 80 -12.64 7.64 17.42
CA LEU A 80 -13.50 8.01 16.28
C LEU A 80 -12.69 8.66 15.17
N SER A 81 -11.82 9.61 15.51
CA SER A 81 -10.95 10.28 14.55
C SER A 81 -9.98 9.29 13.87
N ALA A 82 -9.43 8.32 14.61
CA ALA A 82 -8.63 7.25 14.02
C ALA A 82 -9.41 6.39 13.01
N LEU A 83 -10.63 5.97 13.37
CA LEU A 83 -11.51 5.23 12.44
C LEU A 83 -11.92 6.07 11.23
N ALA A 84 -12.18 7.36 11.42
CA ALA A 84 -12.52 8.29 10.35
C ALA A 84 -11.36 8.50 9.37
N SER A 85 -10.13 8.69 9.88
CA SER A 85 -8.92 8.77 9.04
C SER A 85 -8.75 7.52 8.18
N ALA A 86 -9.04 6.34 8.74
CA ALA A 86 -9.00 5.05 8.04
C ALA A 86 -10.23 4.73 7.18
N ARG A 87 -11.14 5.70 6.96
CA ARG A 87 -12.36 5.54 6.13
C ARG A 87 -13.29 4.42 6.59
N ALA A 88 -13.25 4.06 7.88
CA ALA A 88 -14.08 3.00 8.43
C ALA A 88 -15.59 3.35 8.40
N PHE A 89 -15.92 4.64 8.25
CA PHE A 89 -17.29 5.15 8.20
C PHE A 89 -17.83 5.39 6.78
N ASP A 90 -17.07 5.07 5.73
CA ASP A 90 -17.56 5.15 4.34
C ASP A 90 -18.82 4.29 4.15
N CYS A 91 -18.92 3.16 4.87
CA CYS A 91 -20.09 2.29 4.86
C CYS A 91 -21.35 2.91 5.50
N LEU A 92 -21.19 4.01 6.25
CA LEU A 92 -22.28 4.82 6.81
C LEU A 92 -22.59 6.04 5.94
N GLY A 93 -21.98 6.14 4.75
CA GLY A 93 -22.17 7.25 3.82
C GLY A 93 -21.47 8.53 4.22
N LEU A 94 -20.45 8.46 5.10
CA LEU A 94 -19.65 9.61 5.49
C LEU A 94 -18.31 9.58 4.78
N THR A 95 -17.92 10.69 4.15
CA THR A 95 -16.55 10.85 3.65
C THR A 95 -15.59 11.01 4.82
N ARG A 96 -14.29 10.75 4.61
CA ARG A 96 -13.22 10.96 5.61
C ARG A 96 -13.33 12.31 6.31
N ARG A 97 -13.39 13.41 5.55
CA ARG A 97 -13.46 14.78 6.10
C ARG A 97 -14.75 15.02 6.90
N GLN A 98 -15.88 14.50 6.44
CA GLN A 98 -17.15 14.59 7.18
C GLN A 98 -17.10 13.80 8.49
N ALA A 99 -16.58 12.58 8.47
CA ALA A 99 -16.46 11.74 9.66
C ALA A 99 -15.50 12.37 10.69
N LEU A 100 -14.33 12.84 10.25
CA LEU A 100 -13.37 13.53 11.12
C LEU A 100 -13.98 14.76 11.80
N TRP A 101 -14.70 15.57 11.03
CA TRP A 101 -15.37 16.76 11.56
C TRP A 101 -16.47 16.39 12.57
N ARG A 102 -17.17 15.27 12.36
CA ARG A 102 -18.24 14.78 13.25
C ARG A 102 -17.72 14.09 14.51
N SER A 103 -16.46 13.62 14.54
CA SER A 103 -15.89 12.86 15.65
C SER A 103 -16.09 13.54 17.01
N GLY A 104 -15.85 14.85 17.08
CA GLY A 104 -15.99 15.62 18.32
C GLY A 104 -17.42 15.60 18.86
N SER A 105 -18.42 15.96 18.03
CA SER A 105 -19.82 15.93 18.45
C SER A 105 -20.34 14.52 18.71
N ALA A 106 -19.93 13.53 17.91
CA ALA A 106 -20.38 12.16 18.06
C ALA A 106 -19.85 11.52 19.36
N ALA A 107 -18.63 11.87 19.78
CA ALA A 107 -18.04 11.38 21.04
C ALA A 107 -18.80 11.86 22.30
N LEU A 108 -19.67 12.87 22.17
CA LEU A 108 -20.52 13.34 23.26
C LEU A 108 -21.78 12.47 23.42
N GLU A 109 -22.20 11.70 22.42
CA GLU A 109 -23.40 10.84 22.43
C GLU A 109 -23.13 9.53 23.18
N ARG A 110 -22.82 9.65 24.48
CA ARG A 110 -22.51 8.52 25.37
C ARG A 110 -23.77 7.79 25.84
N SER A 111 -23.59 6.61 26.43
CA SER A 111 -24.67 5.77 26.94
C SER A 111 -25.53 6.45 28.03
N ASP A 112 -24.97 7.40 28.76
CA ASP A 112 -25.62 8.20 29.81
C ASP A 112 -26.29 9.48 29.30
N THR A 113 -26.22 9.75 27.98
CA THR A 113 -26.85 10.93 27.36
C THR A 113 -28.19 10.59 26.72
N LEU A 114 -29.12 11.56 26.77
CA LEU A 114 -30.41 11.43 26.11
C LEU A 114 -30.22 11.47 24.58
N PRO A 115 -30.75 10.50 23.81
CA PRO A 115 -30.61 10.47 22.37
C PRO A 115 -31.16 11.72 21.67
N GLY A 116 -30.38 12.29 20.76
CA GLY A 116 -30.79 13.44 19.94
C GLY A 116 -30.71 14.79 20.65
N THR A 117 -30.13 14.84 21.86
CA THR A 117 -29.95 16.10 22.60
C THR A 117 -28.71 16.86 22.12
N ILE A 118 -27.76 16.17 21.50
CA ILE A 118 -26.58 16.78 20.90
C ILE A 118 -26.95 17.22 19.49
N ALA A 119 -26.86 18.53 19.23
CA ALA A 119 -27.19 19.09 17.94
C ALA A 119 -26.24 18.53 16.88
N ALA A 120 -26.79 17.79 15.92
CA ALA A 120 -26.08 17.38 14.71
C ALA A 120 -25.83 18.63 13.87
N LEU A 121 -24.63 19.20 13.99
CA LEU A 121 -24.22 20.30 13.14
C LEU A 121 -23.99 19.75 11.72
N GLN A 122 -24.45 20.49 10.72
CA GLN A 122 -24.18 20.13 9.33
C GLN A 122 -22.70 20.41 9.03
N PRO A 123 -21.93 19.43 8.50
CA PRO A 123 -20.55 19.70 8.11
C PRO A 123 -20.53 20.78 7.03
N PRO A 124 -19.54 21.69 7.06
CA PRO A 124 -19.35 22.61 5.96
C PRO A 124 -19.07 21.86 4.66
N LEU A 125 -19.28 22.52 3.52
CA LEU A 125 -18.83 21.97 2.24
C LEU A 125 -17.31 21.95 2.24
N PHE A 126 -16.74 20.75 2.23
CA PHE A 126 -15.31 20.56 2.05
C PHE A 126 -14.97 20.53 0.57
N ALA A 127 -13.80 21.07 0.19
CA ALA A 127 -13.23 20.79 -1.11
C ALA A 127 -12.99 19.28 -1.27
N GLU A 128 -12.82 18.81 -2.50
CA GLU A 128 -12.38 17.43 -2.74
C GLU A 128 -10.93 17.25 -2.25
N GLN A 129 -10.61 16.03 -1.80
CA GLN A 129 -9.22 15.68 -1.47
C GLN A 129 -8.44 15.47 -2.75
N THR A 130 -7.23 16.02 -2.82
CA THR A 130 -6.32 15.66 -3.92
C THR A 130 -5.82 14.22 -3.73
N GLY A 131 -5.36 13.57 -4.81
CA GLY A 131 -4.81 12.21 -4.72
C GLY A 131 -3.64 12.12 -3.74
N ALA A 132 -2.74 13.11 -3.75
CA ALA A 132 -1.63 13.22 -2.81
C ALA A 132 -2.08 13.35 -1.34
N GLU A 133 -3.11 14.15 -1.07
CA GLU A 133 -3.69 14.26 0.29
C GLU A 133 -4.29 12.93 0.74
N SER A 134 -5.07 12.27 -0.13
CA SER A 134 -5.69 10.99 0.22
C SER A 134 -4.66 9.89 0.48
N LEU A 135 -3.60 9.83 -0.35
CA LEU A 135 -2.48 8.91 -0.17
C LEU A 135 -1.77 9.14 1.16
N ALA A 136 -1.50 10.40 1.51
CA ALA A 136 -0.86 10.74 2.78
C ALA A 136 -1.74 10.33 3.98
N ASP A 137 -3.04 10.58 3.90
CA ASP A 137 -4.01 10.19 4.94
C ASP A 137 -4.12 8.67 5.11
N ASP A 138 -4.20 7.92 4.01
CA ASP A 138 -4.25 6.44 4.02
C ASP A 138 -3.04 5.83 4.73
N LEU A 139 -1.85 6.32 4.37
CA LEU A 139 -0.59 5.85 4.93
C LEU A 139 -0.43 6.26 6.39
N ALA A 140 -0.91 7.44 6.79
CA ALA A 140 -0.93 7.85 8.18
C ALA A 140 -1.92 6.99 9.01
N ALA A 141 -3.06 6.63 8.45
CA ALA A 141 -4.11 5.91 9.15
C ALA A 141 -3.84 4.40 9.30
N THR A 142 -3.34 3.75 8.24
CA THR A 142 -3.20 2.29 8.18
C THR A 142 -1.83 1.80 7.69
N GLY A 143 -0.99 2.70 7.18
CA GLY A 143 0.29 2.35 6.57
C GLY A 143 0.19 1.73 5.17
N VAL A 144 -1.01 1.66 4.58
CA VAL A 144 -1.27 1.14 3.23
C VAL A 144 -2.25 2.07 2.52
N SER A 145 -2.08 2.30 1.22
CA SER A 145 -3.09 2.94 0.36
C SER A 145 -3.54 1.95 -0.71
N VAL A 146 -4.83 1.98 -1.04
CA VAL A 146 -5.46 1.08 -2.02
C VAL A 146 -5.85 1.79 -3.31
N ASP A 147 -5.98 3.12 -3.26
CA ASP A 147 -6.50 3.93 -4.36
C ASP A 147 -5.35 4.53 -5.20
N ASP A 148 -4.17 4.74 -4.61
CA ASP A 148 -3.08 5.45 -5.26
C ASP A 148 -1.69 5.00 -4.74
N HIS A 149 -0.64 5.41 -5.45
CA HIS A 149 0.74 5.07 -5.14
C HIS A 149 1.65 6.30 -5.27
N ALA A 150 2.65 6.42 -4.39
CA ALA A 150 3.53 7.60 -4.35
C ALA A 150 4.29 7.85 -5.66
N ILE A 151 4.61 6.79 -6.41
CA ILE A 151 5.27 6.90 -7.71
C ILE A 151 4.31 7.38 -8.80
N ALA A 152 3.02 7.02 -8.71
CA ALA A 152 2.00 7.47 -9.66
C ALA A 152 1.86 9.00 -9.65
N GLN A 153 1.95 9.62 -8.45
CA GLN A 153 1.89 11.07 -8.28
C GLN A 153 3.00 11.85 -9.04
N ILE A 154 4.13 11.20 -9.32
CA ILE A 154 5.26 11.79 -10.05
C ILE A 154 5.52 11.10 -11.40
N ARG A 155 4.64 10.20 -11.85
CA ARG A 155 4.83 9.38 -13.04
C ARG A 155 5.09 10.21 -14.29
N GLY A 156 4.38 11.33 -14.47
CA GLY A 156 4.59 12.22 -15.61
C GLY A 156 6.05 12.69 -15.75
N ARG A 157 6.66 13.15 -14.66
CA ARG A 157 8.07 13.60 -14.64
C ARG A 157 9.06 12.45 -14.84
N LEU A 158 8.74 11.27 -14.33
CA LEU A 158 9.55 10.06 -14.52
C LEU A 158 9.50 9.58 -15.98
N ALA A 159 8.33 9.64 -16.61
CA ALA A 159 8.16 9.28 -18.02
C ALA A 159 8.92 10.24 -18.94
N GLU A 160 8.88 11.55 -18.67
CA GLU A 160 9.68 12.55 -19.40
C GLU A 160 11.19 12.29 -19.32
N ARG A 161 11.67 11.72 -18.21
CA ARG A 161 13.05 11.28 -18.02
C ARG A 161 13.38 9.95 -18.70
N GLY A 162 12.38 9.20 -19.18
CA GLY A 162 12.55 7.87 -19.75
C GLY A 162 12.71 6.76 -18.71
N VAL A 163 12.19 6.97 -17.49
CA VAL A 163 12.18 5.95 -16.43
C VAL A 163 11.05 4.95 -16.71
N LEU A 164 11.42 3.68 -16.83
CA LEU A 164 10.49 2.59 -17.14
C LEU A 164 9.69 2.15 -15.90
N THR A 165 8.46 1.69 -16.16
CA THR A 165 7.58 1.02 -15.20
C THR A 165 7.93 -0.46 -15.04
N SER A 166 7.52 -1.07 -13.94
CA SER A 166 7.67 -2.51 -13.70
C SER A 166 7.01 -3.38 -14.78
N VAL A 167 5.93 -2.89 -15.40
CA VAL A 167 5.24 -3.57 -16.52
C VAL A 167 6.05 -3.48 -17.81
N GLU A 168 6.58 -2.31 -18.16
CA GLU A 168 7.40 -2.13 -19.36
C GLU A 168 8.68 -2.98 -19.30
N LEU A 169 9.27 -3.16 -18.12
CA LEU A 169 10.44 -4.02 -17.94
C LEU A 169 10.19 -5.49 -18.32
N ARG A 170 8.94 -5.96 -18.30
CA ARG A 170 8.61 -7.35 -18.66
C ARG A 170 8.89 -7.65 -20.13
N THR A 171 8.65 -6.68 -21.01
CA THR A 171 8.80 -6.84 -22.47
C THR A 171 10.01 -6.08 -23.03
N PHE A 172 10.63 -5.19 -22.25
CA PHE A 172 11.80 -4.42 -22.69
C PHE A 172 12.99 -5.34 -23.05
N GLU A 173 13.83 -4.87 -23.97
CA GLU A 173 15.00 -5.59 -24.48
C GLU A 173 16.01 -5.88 -23.35
N ALA A 174 16.33 -7.17 -23.14
CA ALA A 174 17.32 -7.58 -22.16
C ALA A 174 18.74 -7.15 -22.58
N GLY A 175 19.61 -6.93 -21.60
CA GLY A 175 20.99 -6.51 -21.81
C GLY A 175 21.19 -4.99 -21.98
N ARG A 176 20.11 -4.23 -22.16
CA ARG A 176 20.14 -2.76 -22.24
C ARG A 176 20.28 -2.13 -20.86
N ARG A 177 20.83 -0.91 -20.85
CA ARG A 177 20.81 -0.05 -19.67
C ARG A 177 19.50 0.74 -19.64
N VAL A 178 18.81 0.68 -18.52
CA VAL A 178 17.52 1.35 -18.29
C VAL A 178 17.54 2.07 -16.95
N GLU A 179 16.63 3.02 -16.76
CA GLU A 179 16.33 3.63 -15.46
C GLU A 179 14.94 3.16 -14.99
N VAL A 180 14.84 2.86 -13.70
CA VAL A 180 13.60 2.50 -13.02
C VAL A 180 13.48 3.34 -11.75
N ALA A 181 12.26 3.54 -11.26
CA ALA A 181 12.03 4.25 -10.02
C ALA A 181 10.98 3.54 -9.18
N GLY A 182 11.15 3.59 -7.86
CA GLY A 182 10.19 2.99 -6.95
C GLY A 182 10.45 3.28 -5.48
N LEU A 183 9.42 3.04 -4.66
CA LEU A 183 9.52 2.97 -3.21
C LEU A 183 10.34 1.75 -2.82
N VAL A 184 11.27 1.89 -1.89
CA VAL A 184 12.08 0.74 -1.50
C VAL A 184 11.34 -0.08 -0.46
N THR A 185 10.84 -1.25 -0.83
CA THR A 185 10.06 -2.10 0.09
C THR A 185 10.96 -2.82 1.08
N HIS A 186 12.07 -3.40 0.59
CA HIS A 186 13.04 -4.09 1.42
C HIS A 186 14.44 -4.11 0.81
N ARG A 187 15.42 -4.29 1.69
CA ARG A 187 16.81 -4.58 1.38
C ARG A 187 17.17 -5.90 2.02
N GLN A 188 17.82 -6.79 1.28
CA GLN A 188 18.24 -8.09 1.77
C GLN A 188 19.69 -8.37 1.37
N ARG A 189 20.49 -8.83 2.33
CA ARG A 189 21.86 -9.31 2.08
C ARG A 189 21.97 -10.73 2.61
N PRO A 190 21.62 -11.74 1.80
CA PRO A 190 21.81 -13.13 2.17
C PRO A 190 23.28 -13.41 2.48
N SER A 191 23.56 -14.20 3.51
CA SER A 191 24.92 -14.63 3.88
C SER A 191 25.60 -15.41 2.75
N THR A 192 24.82 -16.06 1.89
CA THR A 192 25.26 -16.88 0.76
C THR A 192 25.61 -16.09 -0.50
N ALA A 193 25.31 -14.78 -0.57
CA ALA A 193 25.43 -13.99 -1.79
C ALA A 193 26.75 -13.20 -1.91
N SER A 194 27.81 -13.62 -1.22
CA SER A 194 29.14 -12.97 -1.25
C SER A 194 29.10 -11.44 -1.09
N GLY A 195 28.18 -10.95 -0.25
CA GLY A 195 28.04 -9.51 0.05
C GLY A 195 27.16 -8.71 -0.93
N ILE A 196 26.60 -9.32 -1.98
CA ILE A 196 25.59 -8.69 -2.85
C ILE A 196 24.36 -8.33 -2.02
N THR A 197 23.80 -7.14 -2.26
CA THR A 197 22.54 -6.72 -1.66
C THR A 197 21.45 -6.72 -2.72
N PHE A 198 20.32 -7.34 -2.42
CA PHE A 198 19.08 -7.23 -3.19
C PHE A 198 18.25 -6.08 -2.63
N VAL A 199 17.77 -5.21 -3.52
CA VAL A 199 16.86 -4.12 -3.19
C VAL A 199 15.61 -4.34 -4.01
N ASN A 200 14.45 -4.34 -3.36
CA ASN A 200 13.20 -4.45 -4.08
C ASN A 200 12.50 -3.08 -4.09
N LEU A 201 12.17 -2.61 -5.28
CA LEU A 201 11.44 -1.38 -5.49
C LEU A 201 9.99 -1.68 -5.83
N GLU A 202 9.08 -0.81 -5.46
CA GLU A 202 7.67 -0.88 -5.83
C GLU A 202 7.29 0.38 -6.59
N ASP A 203 6.69 0.19 -7.75
CA ASP A 203 5.94 1.22 -8.45
C ASP A 203 4.44 0.88 -8.42
N GLU A 204 3.61 1.73 -9.02
CA GLU A 204 2.16 1.58 -9.02
C GLU A 204 1.65 0.32 -9.74
N PHE A 205 2.51 -0.40 -10.45
CA PHE A 205 2.15 -1.63 -11.15
C PHE A 205 2.77 -2.89 -10.54
N GLY A 206 3.81 -2.74 -9.71
CA GLY A 206 4.37 -3.85 -8.95
C GLY A 206 5.85 -3.72 -8.59
N LEU A 207 6.43 -4.88 -8.30
CA LEU A 207 7.76 -5.01 -7.74
C LEU A 207 8.85 -5.07 -8.82
N ILE A 208 10.00 -4.48 -8.53
CA ILE A 208 11.19 -4.44 -9.38
C ILE A 208 12.39 -4.93 -8.57
N ASN A 209 12.95 -6.06 -8.99
CA ASN A 209 14.12 -6.65 -8.34
C ASN A 209 15.40 -5.96 -8.81
N VAL A 210 16.14 -5.36 -7.87
CA VAL A 210 17.40 -4.69 -8.13
C VAL A 210 18.54 -5.42 -7.44
N VAL A 211 19.59 -5.73 -8.20
CA VAL A 211 20.80 -6.40 -7.71
C VAL A 211 21.91 -5.37 -7.56
N CYS A 212 22.37 -5.16 -6.32
CA CYS A 212 23.43 -4.20 -5.99
C CYS A 212 24.72 -4.94 -5.64
N SER A 213 25.76 -4.76 -6.45
CA SER A 213 27.10 -5.27 -6.15
C SER A 213 27.71 -4.62 -4.90
N VAL A 214 28.70 -5.27 -4.30
CA VAL A 214 29.43 -4.75 -3.13
C VAL A 214 30.03 -3.37 -3.42
N GLY A 215 30.66 -3.20 -4.58
CA GLY A 215 31.27 -1.94 -4.99
C GLY A 215 30.25 -0.81 -5.17
N LEU A 216 29.11 -1.10 -5.81
CA LEU A 216 28.02 -0.14 -5.95
C LEU A 216 27.47 0.28 -4.58
N TRP A 217 27.21 -0.71 -3.72
CA TRP A 217 26.65 -0.47 -2.39
C TRP A 217 27.57 0.43 -1.55
N GLN A 218 28.88 0.21 -1.61
CA GLN A 218 29.84 1.06 -0.89
C GLN A 218 29.93 2.46 -1.48
N ARG A 219 29.95 2.58 -2.82
CA ARG A 219 29.98 3.88 -3.52
C ARG A 219 28.76 4.75 -3.18
N TYR A 220 27.57 4.16 -3.16
CA TYR A 220 26.30 4.85 -2.91
C TYR A 220 25.77 4.63 -1.49
N ARG A 221 26.64 4.29 -0.52
CA ARG A 221 26.25 3.80 0.82
C ARG A 221 25.18 4.62 1.54
N ARG A 222 25.25 5.95 1.45
CA ARG A 222 24.27 6.85 2.07
C ARG A 222 22.89 6.65 1.43
N VAL A 223 22.80 6.88 0.12
CA VAL A 223 21.55 6.75 -0.66
C VAL A 223 21.00 5.33 -0.57
N ALA A 224 21.85 4.32 -0.76
CA ALA A 224 21.47 2.91 -0.75
C ALA A 224 20.87 2.46 0.60
N ARG A 225 21.30 3.04 1.73
CA ARG A 225 20.79 2.67 3.06
C ARG A 225 19.59 3.49 3.52
N SER A 226 19.54 4.79 3.22
CA SER A 226 18.58 5.69 3.88
C SER A 226 17.44 6.16 3.00
N ALA A 227 17.55 6.06 1.68
CA ALA A 227 16.52 6.59 0.79
C ALA A 227 15.24 5.73 0.84
N ALA A 228 14.09 6.37 1.06
CA ALA A 228 12.80 5.70 1.07
C ALA A 228 12.32 5.33 -0.35
N ALA A 229 12.78 6.08 -1.35
CA ALA A 229 12.55 5.82 -2.76
C ALA A 229 13.85 6.05 -3.56
N LEU A 230 13.99 5.33 -4.67
CA LEU A 230 15.19 5.36 -5.49
C LEU A 230 14.84 5.51 -6.97
N ILE A 231 15.70 6.22 -7.69
CA ILE A 231 15.88 6.00 -9.13
C ILE A 231 17.14 5.15 -9.29
N VAL A 232 17.03 4.06 -10.02
CA VAL A 232 18.11 3.11 -10.25
C VAL A 232 18.36 3.00 -11.73
N ARG A 233 19.61 3.24 -12.14
CA ARG A 233 20.09 2.85 -13.46
C ARG A 233 20.79 1.51 -13.35
N GLY A 234 20.54 0.64 -14.31
CA GLY A 234 21.18 -0.66 -14.35
C GLY A 234 21.00 -1.38 -15.67
N LYS A 235 21.66 -2.53 -15.79
CA LYS A 235 21.50 -3.45 -16.92
C LYS A 235 20.31 -4.37 -16.65
N LEU A 236 19.36 -4.41 -17.57
CA LEU A 236 18.22 -5.31 -17.48
C LEU A 236 18.65 -6.73 -17.81
N GLU A 237 18.41 -7.68 -16.92
CA GLU A 237 18.63 -9.10 -17.14
C GLU A 237 17.33 -9.87 -16.97
N ARG A 238 17.15 -10.89 -17.83
CA ARG A 238 16.00 -11.77 -17.79
C ARG A 238 16.50 -13.20 -17.69
N SER A 239 16.07 -13.91 -16.66
CA SER A 239 16.41 -15.33 -16.51
C SER A 239 15.65 -16.18 -17.54
N PRO A 240 16.11 -17.40 -17.85
CA PRO A 240 15.37 -18.34 -18.69
C PRO A 240 13.94 -18.62 -18.20
N GLU A 241 13.71 -18.51 -16.90
CA GLU A 241 12.40 -18.67 -16.24
C GLU A 241 11.55 -17.38 -16.27
N GLY A 242 12.00 -16.33 -16.96
CA GLY A 242 11.25 -15.07 -17.13
C GLY A 242 11.41 -14.06 -15.98
N ILE A 243 12.28 -14.31 -15.00
CA ILE A 243 12.49 -13.38 -13.87
C ILE A 243 13.29 -12.17 -14.35
N VAL A 244 12.73 -10.98 -14.15
CA VAL A 244 13.37 -9.70 -14.48
C VAL A 244 14.18 -9.19 -13.29
N ASN A 245 15.46 -8.93 -13.52
CA ASN A 245 16.38 -8.33 -12.56
C ASN A 245 17.07 -7.12 -13.17
N LEU A 246 17.31 -6.09 -12.36
CA LEU A 246 18.09 -4.92 -12.76
C LEU A 246 19.44 -4.93 -12.04
N LEU A 247 20.52 -5.14 -12.76
CA LEU A 247 21.88 -5.07 -12.21
C LEU A 247 22.29 -3.60 -12.12
N ALA A 248 22.22 -3.05 -10.92
CA ALA A 248 22.39 -1.63 -10.70
C ALA A 248 23.83 -1.18 -10.94
N ASP A 249 23.97 -0.03 -11.59
CA ASP A 249 25.25 0.66 -11.80
C ASP A 249 25.25 2.11 -11.28
N ARG A 250 24.08 2.68 -10.99
CA ARG A 250 23.91 3.99 -10.34
C ARG A 250 22.64 4.00 -9.49
N LEU A 251 22.75 4.61 -8.30
CA LEU A 251 21.63 4.87 -7.40
C LEU A 251 21.48 6.37 -7.19
N GLU A 252 20.25 6.86 -7.26
CA GLU A 252 19.87 8.25 -6.99
C GLU A 252 18.70 8.27 -6.01
N SER A 253 18.73 9.21 -5.06
CA SER A 253 17.64 9.37 -4.11
C SER A 253 16.46 10.02 -4.81
N LEU A 254 15.28 9.43 -4.68
CA LEU A 254 14.03 10.04 -5.13
C LEU A 254 13.34 10.66 -3.92
N THR A 255 13.13 11.97 -3.97
CA THR A 255 12.36 12.66 -2.93
C THR A 255 10.88 12.44 -3.21
N ILE A 256 10.18 11.90 -2.22
CA ILE A 256 8.73 11.72 -2.23
C ILE A 256 8.17 12.48 -1.02
N ASP A 257 7.00 13.08 -1.17
CA ASP A 257 6.34 13.85 -0.10
C ASP A 257 5.55 12.95 0.87
N VAL A 258 5.94 11.68 0.96
CA VAL A 258 5.24 10.65 1.70
C VAL A 258 6.21 9.94 2.65
N ALA A 259 5.82 9.83 3.91
CA ALA A 259 6.60 9.11 4.92
C ALA A 259 6.55 7.60 4.64
N HIS A 260 7.66 7.04 4.15
CA HIS A 260 7.79 5.62 3.87
C HIS A 260 9.02 5.04 4.58
N ARG A 261 8.88 3.85 5.19
CA ARG A 261 9.99 3.11 5.81
C ARG A 261 10.09 1.72 5.19
N SER A 262 11.27 1.40 4.69
CA SER A 262 11.58 0.06 4.20
C SER A 262 11.64 -0.96 5.34
N ARG A 263 11.23 -2.19 5.05
CA ARG A 263 11.44 -3.35 5.91
C ARG A 263 12.82 -3.91 5.63
N ASP A 264 13.81 -3.39 6.33
CA ASP A 264 15.21 -3.79 6.16
C ASP A 264 15.60 -4.94 7.11
N PHE A 265 16.64 -5.68 6.74
CA PHE A 265 17.27 -6.65 7.64
C PHE A 265 17.80 -5.97 8.91
N ARG A 266 17.69 -6.65 10.05
CA ARG A 266 18.42 -6.31 11.28
C ARG A 266 19.78 -6.97 11.29
#